data_AF-A0A7V9MET6-F1
#
_entry.id   AF-A0A7V9MET6-F1
#
_cell.length_a   1.000
_cell.length_b   1.000
_cell.length_c   1.000
_cell.angle_alpha   90.00
_cell.angle_beta   90.00
_cell.angle_gamma   90.00
#
_symmetry.space_group_name_H-M   'P 1'
#
loop_
_entity.id
_entity.type
_entity.pdbx_description
1 polymer ?
#
loop_
_entity_poly.entity_id
_entity_poly.type
_entity_poly.pdbx_seq_one_letter_code
_entity_poly.pdbx_strand_id
1 'polypeptide(L)'
;MAPREPTDAEIDAALEALAEPDRFRAAQARVTDMAPQLQHILMRALAEGGWFDDAHESQLRQVTVAPDAERLAAVRTLVAEETRISMLVGVAVGWELARELDQGDNDNDHRED
;
A
#
# COMPACT_ATOMS: atom_id res chain seq x y z
N MET A 1 -16.53 -21.08 3.74
CA MET A 1 -15.29 -21.86 3.53
C MET A 1 -14.11 -20.90 3.76
N ALA A 2 -13.06 -21.28 4.49
CA ALA A 2 -11.96 -20.33 4.75
C ALA A 2 -11.28 -19.93 3.41
N PRO A 3 -10.89 -18.65 3.23
CA PRO A 3 -10.20 -18.22 2.02
C PRO A 3 -8.93 -19.04 1.84
N ARG A 4 -8.72 -19.61 0.64
CA ARG A 4 -7.52 -20.41 0.38
C ARG A 4 -6.30 -19.50 0.33
N GLU A 5 -5.20 -19.94 0.93
CA GLU A 5 -3.92 -19.25 0.81
C GLU A 5 -3.32 -19.53 -0.58
N PRO A 6 -2.98 -18.51 -1.38
CA PRO A 6 -2.35 -18.71 -2.68
C PRO A 6 -0.94 -19.27 -2.52
N THR A 7 -0.52 -20.12 -3.46
CA THR A 7 0.84 -20.68 -3.52
C THR A 7 1.81 -19.67 -4.14
N ASP A 8 3.11 -19.81 -3.84
CA ASP A 8 4.16 -18.95 -4.42
C ASP A 8 4.09 -18.90 -5.96
N ALA A 9 3.85 -20.04 -6.62
CA ALA A 9 3.75 -20.11 -8.07
C ALA A 9 2.54 -19.33 -8.63
N GLU A 10 1.43 -19.27 -7.88
CA GLU A 10 0.26 -18.48 -8.27
C GLU A 10 0.50 -16.99 -8.03
N ILE A 11 1.24 -16.63 -6.97
CA ILE A 11 1.69 -15.26 -6.72
C ILE A 11 2.58 -14.80 -7.87
N ASP A 12 3.60 -15.58 -8.24
CA ASP A 12 4.52 -15.25 -9.33
C ASP A 12 3.78 -15.07 -10.67
N ALA A 13 2.86 -15.99 -10.99
CA ALA A 13 2.05 -15.88 -12.20
C ALA A 13 1.15 -14.62 -12.21
N ALA A 14 0.60 -14.25 -11.06
CA ALA A 14 -0.21 -13.03 -10.92
C ALA A 14 0.66 -11.76 -11.06
N LEU A 15 1.87 -11.77 -10.51
CA LEU A 15 2.82 -10.66 -10.65
C LEU A 15 3.23 -10.45 -12.11
N GLU A 16 3.53 -11.53 -12.84
CA GLU A 16 3.86 -11.46 -14.26
C GLU A 16 2.69 -10.92 -15.08
N ALA A 17 1.46 -11.37 -14.80
CA ALA A 17 0.25 -10.85 -15.42
C ALA A 17 0.04 -9.35 -15.13
N LEU A 18 0.33 -8.89 -13.92
CA LEU A 18 0.23 -7.47 -13.55
C LEU A 18 1.32 -6.60 -14.17
N ALA A 19 2.47 -7.18 -14.53
CA ALA A 19 3.53 -6.48 -15.24
C ALA A 19 3.15 -6.12 -16.69
N GLU A 20 2.08 -6.74 -17.24
CA GLU A 20 1.51 -6.35 -18.52
C GLU A 20 0.99 -4.89 -18.47
N PRO A 21 1.51 -3.96 -19.32
CA PRO A 21 1.24 -2.53 -19.21
C PRO A 21 -0.25 -2.16 -19.21
N ASP A 22 -1.06 -2.84 -20.02
CA ASP A 22 -2.49 -2.55 -20.14
C ASP A 22 -3.29 -3.05 -18.93
N ARG A 23 -2.87 -4.17 -18.32
CA ARG A 23 -3.49 -4.69 -17.09
C ARG A 23 -3.18 -3.79 -15.90
N PHE A 24 -1.95 -3.32 -15.78
CA PHE A 24 -1.57 -2.36 -14.75
C PHE A 24 -2.37 -1.06 -14.88
N ARG A 25 -2.51 -0.52 -16.10
CA ARG A 25 -3.31 0.69 -16.35
C ARG A 25 -4.78 0.51 -15.99
N ALA A 26 -5.37 -0.65 -16.34
CA ALA A 26 -6.76 -0.95 -15.97
C ALA A 26 -6.94 -1.10 -14.45
N ALA A 27 -5.95 -1.64 -13.74
CA ALA A 27 -5.95 -1.65 -12.28
C ALA A 27 -5.85 -0.23 -11.70
N GLN A 28 -4.94 0.59 -12.23
CA GLN A 28 -4.76 1.98 -11.81
C GLN A 28 -6.01 2.85 -12.03
N ALA A 29 -6.70 2.67 -13.16
CA ALA A 29 -7.95 3.39 -13.44
C ALA A 29 -9.03 3.08 -12.39
N ARG A 30 -9.23 1.80 -12.06
CA ARG A 30 -10.19 1.37 -11.03
C ARG A 30 -9.86 1.95 -9.65
N VAL A 31 -8.59 1.96 -9.27
CA VAL A 31 -8.12 2.56 -8.01
C VAL A 31 -8.34 4.08 -8.00
N THR A 32 -8.12 4.74 -9.13
CA THR A 32 -8.29 6.20 -9.27
C THR A 32 -9.73 6.62 -9.00
N ASP A 33 -10.71 5.85 -9.48
CA ASP A 33 -12.13 6.11 -9.24
C ASP A 33 -12.51 5.99 -7.75
N MET A 34 -11.80 5.14 -7.00
CA MET A 34 -12.00 4.92 -5.56
C MET A 34 -11.07 5.79 -4.68
N ALA A 35 -10.14 6.55 -5.29
CA ALA A 35 -9.03 7.20 -4.61
C ALA A 35 -9.43 8.09 -3.43
N PRO A 36 -10.51 8.90 -3.47
CA PRO A 36 -10.88 9.76 -2.34
C PRO A 36 -11.22 8.97 -1.06
N GLN A 37 -11.88 7.82 -1.20
CA GLN A 37 -12.29 6.98 -0.08
C GLN A 37 -11.08 6.21 0.48
N LEU A 38 -10.25 5.67 -0.42
CA LEU A 38 -9.00 4.99 -0.04
C LEU A 38 -8.02 5.94 0.65
N GLN A 39 -7.93 7.19 0.22
CA GLN A 39 -7.06 8.20 0.84
C GLN A 39 -7.40 8.42 2.32
N HIS A 40 -8.67 8.42 2.69
CA HIS A 40 -9.07 8.57 4.09
C HIS A 40 -8.56 7.42 4.96
N ILE A 41 -8.69 6.19 4.46
CA ILE A 41 -8.24 4.97 5.15
C ILE A 41 -6.72 4.94 5.24
N LEU A 42 -6.01 5.23 4.14
CA LEU A 42 -4.55 5.25 4.10
C LEU A 42 -3.96 6.29 5.05
N MET A 43 -4.53 7.50 5.10
CA MET A 43 -4.12 8.54 6.04
C MET A 43 -4.31 8.11 7.49
N ARG A 44 -5.41 7.42 7.79
CA ARG A 44 -5.66 6.87 9.13
C ARG A 44 -4.66 5.77 9.47
N ALA A 45 -4.44 4.82 8.57
CA ALA A 45 -3.49 3.72 8.77
C ALA A 45 -2.05 4.21 8.99
N LEU A 46 -1.63 5.24 8.26
CA LEU A 46 -0.32 5.87 8.45
C LEU A 46 -0.20 6.58 9.80
N ALA A 47 -1.27 7.27 10.24
CA ALA A 47 -1.29 7.96 11.53
C ALA A 47 -1.36 7.00 12.73
N GLU A 48 -2.22 5.96 12.65
CA GLU A 48 -2.45 4.99 13.74
C GLU A 48 -1.34 3.95 13.86
N GLY A 49 -0.70 3.58 12.75
CA GLY A 49 0.42 2.63 12.74
C GLY A 49 1.75 3.20 13.25
N GLY A 50 1.78 4.46 13.71
CA GLY A 50 3.01 5.11 14.16
C GLY A 50 4.02 5.39 13.04
N TRP A 51 3.61 5.29 11.77
CA TRP A 51 4.53 5.49 10.63
C TRP A 51 5.02 6.94 10.51
N PHE A 52 4.24 7.89 11.04
CA PHE A 52 4.60 9.31 11.20
C PHE A 52 4.84 9.70 12.67
N ASP A 53 5.45 8.83 13.46
CA ASP A 53 5.75 9.09 14.87
C ASP A 53 7.09 9.82 15.10
N ASP A 54 7.57 9.82 16.36
CA ASP A 54 8.83 10.41 16.80
C ASP A 54 10.05 9.98 15.95
N ALA A 55 10.04 8.78 15.34
CA ALA A 55 11.09 8.31 14.46
C ALA A 55 11.13 9.07 13.12
N HIS A 56 9.97 9.33 12.51
CA HIS A 56 9.87 10.14 11.29
C HIS A 56 10.32 11.58 11.55
N GLU A 57 9.85 12.16 12.65
CA GLU A 57 10.26 13.49 13.13
C GLU A 57 11.78 13.57 13.40
N SER A 58 12.38 12.50 13.93
CA SER A 58 13.83 12.40 14.11
C SER A 58 14.58 12.38 12.78
N GLN A 59 14.07 11.65 11.78
CA GLN A 59 14.68 11.58 10.44
C GLN A 59 14.61 12.93 9.72
N LEU A 60 13.47 13.64 9.78
CA LEU A 60 13.38 15.00 9.25
C LEU A 60 14.40 15.93 9.92
N ARG A 61 14.50 15.90 11.26
CA ARG A 61 15.48 16.70 11.98
C ARG A 61 16.90 16.40 11.52
N GLN A 62 17.27 15.13 11.35
CA GLN A 62 18.59 14.74 10.85
C GLN A 62 18.90 15.37 9.47
N VAL A 63 17.93 15.37 8.57
CA VAL A 63 18.07 16.03 7.25
C VAL A 63 18.22 17.54 7.38
N THR A 64 17.48 18.18 8.30
CA THR A 64 17.57 19.64 8.48
C THR A 64 18.91 20.11 9.03
N VAL A 65 19.54 19.32 9.91
CA VAL A 65 20.86 19.65 10.49
C VAL A 65 22.04 19.12 9.66
N ALA A 66 21.77 18.36 8.59
CA ALA A 66 22.81 17.83 7.73
C ALA A 66 23.65 18.94 7.07
N PRO A 67 24.98 18.76 6.91
CA PRO A 67 25.82 19.67 6.14
C PRO A 67 25.31 19.84 4.71
N ASP A 68 25.48 21.01 4.12
CA ASP A 68 24.94 21.31 2.78
C ASP A 68 25.41 20.33 1.69
N ALA A 69 26.66 19.87 1.77
CA ALA A 69 27.21 18.88 0.84
C ALA A 69 26.53 17.49 0.96
N GLU A 70 25.99 17.15 2.12
CA GLU A 70 25.37 15.86 2.43
C GLU A 70 23.84 15.91 2.39
N ARG A 71 23.26 17.11 2.52
CA ARG A 71 21.81 17.35 2.62
C ARG A 71 21.03 16.70 1.48
N LEU A 72 21.52 16.79 0.24
CA LEU A 72 20.85 16.16 -0.91
C LEU A 72 20.83 14.63 -0.81
N ALA A 73 21.91 14.01 -0.34
CA ALA A 73 21.95 12.58 -0.12
C ALA A 73 21.01 12.17 1.02
N ALA A 74 20.98 12.93 2.11
CA ALA A 74 20.08 12.71 3.23
C ALA A 74 18.60 12.81 2.82
N VAL A 75 18.23 13.82 2.02
CA VAL A 75 16.87 13.96 1.47
C VAL A 75 16.51 12.77 0.58
N ARG A 76 17.42 12.32 -0.29
CA ARG A 76 17.17 11.16 -1.17
C ARG A 76 16.91 9.89 -0.36
N THR A 77 17.69 9.66 0.69
CA THR A 77 17.48 8.52 1.59
C THR A 77 16.13 8.61 2.29
N LEU A 78 15.77 9.77 2.83
CA LEU A 78 14.47 9.98 3.48
C LEU A 78 13.31 9.67 2.52
N VAL A 79 13.33 10.25 1.32
CA VAL A 79 12.27 10.03 0.32
C VAL A 79 12.17 8.56 -0.11
N ALA A 80 13.31 7.86 -0.23
CA ALA A 80 13.31 6.44 -0.57
C ALA A 80 12.66 5.59 0.53
N GLU A 81 12.96 5.86 1.79
CA GLU A 81 12.35 5.17 2.93
C GLU A 81 10.85 5.46 3.04
N GLU A 82 10.43 6.72 2.89
CA GLU A 82 9.02 7.11 2.89
C GLU A 82 8.25 6.44 1.74
N THR A 83 8.85 6.36 0.56
CA THR A 83 8.25 5.70 -0.61
C THR A 83 8.07 4.20 -0.33
N ARG A 84 9.09 3.55 0.23
CA ARG A 84 9.03 2.12 0.61
C ARG A 84 7.92 1.87 1.62
N ILE A 85 7.81 2.70 2.66
CA ILE A 85 6.74 2.60 3.67
C ILE A 85 5.37 2.79 3.04
N SER A 86 5.21 3.84 2.24
CA SER A 86 3.94 4.14 1.57
C SER A 86 3.48 3.00 0.65
N MET A 87 4.41 2.38 -0.07
CA MET A 87 4.14 1.20 -0.89
C MET A 87 3.68 0.01 -0.04
N LEU A 88 4.36 -0.29 1.08
CA LEU A 88 3.98 -1.37 1.98
C LEU A 88 2.58 -1.17 2.56
N VAL A 89 2.27 0.04 3.02
CA VAL A 89 0.94 0.39 3.55
C VAL A 89 -0.12 0.29 2.46
N GLY A 90 0.17 0.81 1.25
CA GLY A 90 -0.75 0.72 0.12
C GLY A 90 -1.07 -0.73 -0.26
N VAL A 91 -0.07 -1.61 -0.31
CA VAL A 91 -0.25 -3.04 -0.59
C VAL A 91 -1.05 -3.72 0.51
N ALA A 92 -0.72 -3.47 1.78
CA ALA A 92 -1.44 -4.06 2.91
C ALA A 92 -2.92 -3.68 2.92
N VAL A 93 -3.24 -2.40 2.76
CA VAL A 93 -4.63 -1.92 2.69
C VAL A 93 -5.35 -2.50 1.47
N GLY A 94 -4.68 -2.56 0.31
CA GLY A 94 -5.24 -3.15 -0.90
C GLY A 94 -5.56 -4.63 -0.75
N TRP A 95 -4.69 -5.39 -0.08
CA TRP A 95 -4.89 -6.81 0.16
C TRP A 95 -6.02 -7.07 1.15
N GLU A 96 -6.06 -6.35 2.28
CA GLU A 96 -7.16 -6.51 3.24
C GLU A 96 -8.50 -6.07 2.67
N LEU A 97 -8.55 -5.01 1.85
CA LEU A 97 -9.76 -4.61 1.15
C LEU A 97 -10.27 -5.71 0.22
N ALA A 98 -9.39 -6.33 -0.57
CA ALA A 98 -9.78 -7.44 -1.44
C ALA A 98 -10.33 -8.62 -0.63
N ARG A 99 -9.69 -8.97 0.51
CA ARG A 99 -10.18 -10.01 1.42
C ARG A 99 -11.55 -9.71 2.00
N GLU A 100 -11.83 -8.45 2.36
CA GLU A 100 -13.12 -8.04 2.92
C GLU A 100 -14.23 -8.13 1.87
N LEU A 101 -13.93 -7.74 0.62
CA LEU A 101 -14.87 -7.83 -0.49
C LEU A 101 -15.18 -9.29 -0.87
N ASP A 102 -14.18 -10.16 -0.94
CA ASP A 102 -14.37 -11.58 -1.21
C ASP A 102 -15.20 -12.28 -0.11
N GLN A 103 -15.08 -11.84 1.15
CA GLN A 103 -15.91 -12.34 2.24
C GLN A 103 -17.37 -11.85 2.12
N GLY A 104 -17.57 -10.59 1.75
CA GLY A 104 -18.89 -10.01 1.52
C GLY A 104 -19.67 -10.70 0.39
N ASP A 105 -19.00 -11.05 -0.71
CA ASP A 105 -19.61 -11.78 -1.83
C ASP A 105 -20.04 -13.20 -1.42
N ASN A 106 -19.20 -13.91 -0.66
CA ASN A 106 -19.53 -15.26 -0.18
C ASN A 106 -20.70 -15.28 0.83
N ASP A 107 -20.83 -14.25 1.68
CA ASP A 107 -21.92 -14.12 2.65
C ASP A 107 -23.26 -13.77 1.98
N ASN A 108 -23.23 -13.06 0.85
CA ASN A 108 -24.42 -12.69 0.10
C ASN A 108 -25.01 -13.89 -0.66
N ASP A 109 -24.15 -14.77 -1.21
CA ASP A 109 -24.53 -16.01 -1.89
C ASP A 109 -25.24 -17.00 -0.93
N HIS A 110 -24.92 -16.97 0.37
CA HIS A 110 -25.56 -17.82 1.40
C HIS A 110 -26.89 -17.28 1.94
N ARG A 111 -27.29 -16.05 1.57
CA ARG A 111 -28.58 -15.45 2.00
C ARG A 111 -29.69 -15.60 0.97
N GLU A 112 -29.37 -15.97 -0.27
CA GLU A 112 -30.32 -16.14 -1.37
C GLU A 112 -30.81 -17.60 -1.56
N ASP A 113 -30.28 -18.55 -0.77
CA ASP A 113 -30.71 -19.96 -0.66
C ASP A 113 -31.56 -20.24 0.59
#